data_AF-A0A257JWB8-F1
#
_entry.id   AF-A0A257JWB8-F1
#
_cell.length_a   1.000
_cell.length_b   1.000
_cell.length_c   1.000
_cell.angle_alpha   90.00
_cell.angle_beta   90.00
_cell.angle_gamma   90.00
#
_symmetry.space_group_name_H-M   'P 1'
#
loop_
_entity.id
_entity.type
_entity.pdbx_description
1 polymer ?
#
loop_
_entity_poly.entity_id
_entity_poly.type
_entity_poly.pdbx_seq_one_letter_code
_entity_poly.pdbx_strand_id
1 'polypeptide(L)'
;MAELATIARPYAEALFKAAGGAAAGLTGQMSALSAVAANEQLRQFADNPKVGAAQVFDVVTGAGQTALDAKVSNLLQAVIENGRLAALPEIAAQFTALVNAQSGSSDAVVYSAFAIDDAGLADVVASLEKRFGRK
;
A
#
# COMPACT_ATOMS: atom_id res chain seq x y z
N MET A 1 -0.73 -0.78 -16.76
CA MET A 1 -0.26 -1.31 -15.45
C MET A 1 1.24 -1.10 -15.25
N ALA A 2 2.13 -1.42 -16.22
CA ALA A 2 3.59 -1.24 -16.08
C ALA A 2 4.06 0.20 -15.77
N GLU A 3 3.38 1.22 -16.30
CA GLU A 3 3.69 2.63 -16.02
C GLU A 3 3.49 3.00 -14.54
N LEU A 4 2.38 2.55 -13.93
CA LEU A 4 2.08 2.83 -12.52
C LEU A 4 3.10 2.16 -11.60
N ALA A 5 3.51 0.93 -11.91
CA ALA A 5 4.54 0.22 -11.14
C ALA A 5 5.90 0.92 -11.19
N THR A 6 6.27 1.49 -12.34
CA THR A 6 7.51 2.26 -12.50
C THR A 6 7.46 3.59 -11.73
N ILE A 7 6.32 4.29 -11.77
CA ILE A 7 6.11 5.54 -11.02
C ILE A 7 6.09 5.27 -9.51
N ALA A 8 5.47 4.18 -9.07
CA ALA A 8 5.28 3.86 -7.67
C ALA A 8 6.59 3.51 -6.93
N ARG A 9 7.51 2.82 -7.61
CA ARG A 9 8.76 2.33 -7.03
C ARG A 9 9.59 3.38 -6.28
N PRO A 10 9.96 4.54 -6.87
CA PRO A 10 10.75 5.54 -6.17
C PRO A 10 10.04 6.08 -4.91
N TYR A 11 8.71 6.19 -4.92
CA TYR A 11 7.94 6.61 -3.75
C TYR A 11 7.92 5.55 -2.65
N ALA A 12 7.68 4.29 -3.01
CA ALA A 12 7.69 3.18 -2.06
C ALA A 12 9.06 3.03 -1.39
N GLU A 13 10.14 3.10 -2.18
CA GLU A 13 11.51 3.07 -1.64
C GLU A 13 11.82 4.29 -0.77
N ALA A 14 11.39 5.49 -1.15
CA ALA A 14 11.62 6.70 -0.37
C ALA A 14 10.92 6.62 0.98
N LEU A 15 9.65 6.19 1.02
CA LEU A 15 8.92 5.98 2.26
C LEU A 15 9.58 4.90 3.12
N PHE A 16 9.97 3.77 2.52
CA PHE A 16 10.66 2.68 3.22
C PHE A 16 11.97 3.14 3.87
N LYS A 17 12.81 3.86 3.12
CA LYS A 17 14.06 4.44 3.63
C LYS A 17 13.81 5.47 4.73
N ALA A 18 12.80 6.33 4.57
CA ALA A 18 12.44 7.35 5.57
C ALA A 18 11.86 6.75 6.85
N ALA A 19 11.12 5.63 6.75
CA ALA A 19 10.52 4.95 7.88
C ALA A 19 11.53 4.12 8.68
N GLY A 20 12.58 3.58 8.03
CA GLY A 20 13.61 2.79 8.68
C GLY A 20 13.01 1.60 9.46
N GLY A 21 13.40 1.43 10.72
CA GLY A 21 12.88 0.35 11.58
C GLY A 21 11.38 0.44 11.91
N ALA A 22 10.73 1.59 11.64
CA ALA A 22 9.30 1.78 11.89
C ALA A 22 8.42 1.46 10.66
N ALA A 23 9.00 0.99 9.54
CA ALA A 23 8.28 0.78 8.29
C ALA A 23 7.07 -0.16 8.42
N ALA A 24 7.18 -1.23 9.22
CA ALA A 24 6.07 -2.15 9.49
C ALA A 24 4.84 -1.46 10.12
N GLY A 25 5.04 -0.43 10.94
CA GLY A 25 3.93 0.31 11.57
C GLY A 25 3.15 1.20 10.59
N LEU A 26 3.69 1.46 9.40
CA LEU A 26 3.07 2.35 8.40
C LEU A 26 2.24 1.59 7.34
N THR A 27 2.39 0.26 7.24
CA THR A 27 1.70 -0.55 6.21
C THR A 27 0.18 -0.46 6.34
N GLY A 28 -0.35 -0.41 7.56
CA GLY A 28 -1.78 -0.23 7.82
C GLY A 28 -2.33 1.10 7.30
N GLN A 29 -1.60 2.20 7.52
CA GLN A 29 -1.98 3.52 7.02
C GLN A 29 -1.93 3.57 5.50
N MET A 30 -0.87 3.01 4.90
CA MET A 30 -0.74 2.92 3.44
C MET A 30 -1.83 2.06 2.81
N SER A 31 -2.25 0.97 3.48
CA SER A 31 -3.36 0.13 3.03
C SER A 31 -4.70 0.87 3.06
N ALA A 32 -4.98 1.62 4.13
CA ALA A 32 -6.18 2.45 4.21
C ALA A 32 -6.22 3.52 3.10
N LEU A 33 -5.10 4.22 2.88
CA LEU A 33 -4.98 5.20 1.81
C LEU A 33 -5.10 4.58 0.41
N SER A 34 -4.54 3.39 0.21
CA SER A 34 -4.69 2.61 -1.02
C SER A 34 -6.15 2.30 -1.32
N ALA A 35 -6.91 1.84 -0.32
CA ALA A 35 -8.34 1.54 -0.47
C ALA A 35 -9.15 2.80 -0.85
N VAL A 36 -8.82 3.94 -0.23
CA VAL A 36 -9.44 5.23 -0.55
C VAL A 36 -9.09 5.67 -1.99
N ALA A 37 -7.82 5.60 -2.38
CA ALA A 37 -7.35 5.97 -3.72
C ALA A 37 -7.77 5.00 -4.85
N ALA A 38 -8.20 3.79 -4.51
CA ALA A 38 -8.79 2.85 -5.46
C ALA A 38 -10.19 3.31 -5.95
N ASN A 39 -10.85 4.22 -5.21
CA ASN A 39 -12.16 4.75 -5.60
C ASN A 39 -12.07 5.65 -6.84
N GLU A 40 -12.83 5.30 -7.88
CA GLU A 40 -12.85 6.04 -9.14
C GLU A 40 -13.35 7.48 -9.03
N GLN A 41 -14.38 7.74 -8.23
CA GLN A 41 -14.94 9.07 -8.06
C GLN A 41 -13.94 10.00 -7.37
N LEU A 42 -13.17 9.48 -6.41
CA LEU A 42 -12.12 10.24 -5.75
C LEU A 42 -10.99 10.60 -6.72
N ARG A 43 -10.58 9.68 -7.58
CA ARG A 43 -9.56 9.96 -8.61
C ARG A 43 -10.04 11.03 -9.60
N GLN A 44 -11.28 10.93 -10.06
CA GLN A 44 -11.88 11.95 -10.93
C GLN A 44 -11.96 13.32 -10.25
N PHE A 45 -12.25 13.36 -8.95
CA PHE A 45 -12.21 14.59 -8.15
C PHE A 45 -10.79 15.16 -8.08
N ALA A 46 -9.79 14.33 -7.84
CA ALA A 46 -8.39 14.74 -7.76
C ALA A 46 -7.81 15.21 -9.10
N ASP A 47 -8.27 14.64 -10.21
CA ASP A 47 -7.85 15.03 -11.57
C ASP A 47 -8.53 16.33 -12.06
N ASN A 48 -9.48 16.89 -11.31
CA ASN A 48 -10.19 18.10 -11.69
C ASN A 48 -9.30 19.35 -11.45
N PRO A 49 -8.97 20.14 -12.48
CA PRO A 49 -8.10 21.31 -12.35
C PRO A 49 -8.67 22.45 -11.49
N LYS A 50 -9.97 22.40 -11.16
CA LYS A 50 -10.62 23.36 -10.23
C LYS A 50 -10.45 22.97 -8.77
N VAL A 51 -9.98 21.75 -8.49
CA VAL A 51 -9.78 21.24 -7.14
C VAL A 51 -8.31 21.42 -6.75
N GLY A 52 -8.09 22.03 -5.59
CA GLY A 52 -6.73 22.23 -5.08
C GLY A 52 -6.16 20.99 -4.41
N ALA A 53 -4.83 20.83 -4.41
CA ALA A 53 -4.15 19.72 -3.74
C ALA A 53 -4.54 19.57 -2.26
N ALA A 54 -4.72 20.68 -1.54
CA ALA A 54 -5.18 20.68 -0.15
C ALA A 54 -6.57 20.07 0.02
N GLN A 55 -7.52 20.37 -0.88
CA GLN A 55 -8.86 19.79 -0.82
C GLN A 55 -8.85 18.28 -1.08
N VAL A 56 -8.02 17.82 -2.03
CA VAL A 56 -7.82 16.39 -2.26
C VAL A 56 -7.25 15.71 -1.02
N PHE A 57 -6.24 16.33 -0.40
CA PHE A 57 -5.62 15.82 0.81
C PHE A 57 -6.64 15.67 1.95
N ASP A 58 -7.46 16.70 2.21
CA ASP A 58 -8.46 16.69 3.27
C ASP A 58 -9.53 15.60 3.04
N VAL A 59 -9.97 15.41 1.80
CA VAL A 59 -10.94 14.34 1.46
C VAL A 59 -10.34 12.96 1.64
N VAL A 60 -9.11 12.74 1.17
CA VAL A 60 -8.43 11.43 1.27
C VAL A 60 -8.18 11.08 2.74
N THR A 61 -7.66 12.02 3.54
CA THR A 61 -7.37 11.81 4.96
C THR A 61 -8.63 11.67 5.80
N GLY A 62 -9.68 12.46 5.50
CA GLY A 62 -10.98 12.35 6.14
C GLY A 62 -11.67 11.01 5.87
N ALA A 63 -11.60 10.50 4.63
CA ALA A 63 -12.17 9.21 4.26
C ALA A 63 -11.41 8.03 4.91
N GLY A 64 -10.09 8.15 5.10
CA GLY A 64 -9.26 7.14 5.75
C GLY A 64 -9.45 7.05 7.27
N GLN A 65 -10.12 8.02 7.90
CA GLN A 65 -10.40 8.09 9.35
C GLN A 65 -9.21 7.77 10.26
N THR A 66 -7.99 8.03 9.80
CA THR A 66 -6.76 7.59 10.46
C THR A 66 -5.83 8.77 10.66
N ALA A 67 -5.32 8.93 11.89
CA ALA A 67 -4.22 9.85 12.16
C ALA A 67 -2.96 9.33 11.44
N LEU A 68 -2.55 10.04 10.39
CA LEU A 68 -1.39 9.66 9.60
C LEU A 68 -0.09 10.04 10.32
N ASP A 69 0.92 9.17 10.22
CA ASP A 69 2.30 9.55 10.55
C ASP A 69 2.76 10.67 9.60
N ALA A 70 3.59 11.59 10.08
CA ALA A 70 4.11 12.68 9.28
C ALA A 70 4.76 12.21 7.97
N LYS A 71 5.42 11.04 7.95
CA LYS A 71 6.04 10.49 6.73
C LYS A 71 5.00 10.08 5.69
N VAL A 72 3.90 9.48 6.14
CA VAL A 72 2.79 9.06 5.28
C VAL A 72 2.02 10.29 4.78
N SER A 73 1.79 11.27 5.64
CA SER A 73 1.20 12.56 5.28
C SER A 73 2.01 13.29 4.21
N ASN A 74 3.33 13.40 4.40
CA ASN A 74 4.23 14.06 3.44
C ASN A 74 4.29 13.31 2.11
N LEU A 75 4.29 11.98 2.14
CA LEU A 75 4.20 11.16 0.93
C LEU A 75 2.90 11.44 0.18
N LEU A 76 1.76 11.42 0.88
CA LEU A 76 0.45 11.66 0.29
C LEU A 76 0.40 13.05 -0.37
N GLN A 77 0.90 14.07 0.32
CA GLN A 77 0.98 15.42 -0.22
C GLN A 77 1.83 15.46 -1.51
N ALA A 78 3.03 14.88 -1.49
CA ALA A 78 3.88 14.82 -2.68
C ALA A 78 3.23 14.07 -3.85
N VAL A 79 2.51 12.97 -3.59
CA VAL A 79 1.80 12.21 -4.62
C VAL A 79 0.65 13.02 -5.23
N ILE A 80 -0.11 13.76 -4.40
CA ILE A 80 -1.20 14.64 -4.86
C ILE A 80 -0.65 15.81 -5.67
N GLU A 81 0.38 16.51 -5.18
CA GLU A 81 1.01 17.64 -5.85
C GLU A 81 1.57 17.26 -7.23
N ASN A 82 2.01 16.01 -7.39
CA ASN A 82 2.49 15.48 -8.66
C ASN A 82 1.37 14.90 -9.54
N GLY A 83 0.09 14.94 -9.13
CA GLY A 83 -1.03 14.37 -9.88
C GLY A 83 -0.97 12.85 -10.01
N ARG A 84 -0.37 12.15 -9.04
CA ARG A 84 -0.06 10.71 -9.10
C ARG A 84 -0.94 9.87 -8.18
N LEU A 85 -2.11 10.37 -7.79
CA LEU A 85 -2.99 9.68 -6.83
C LEU A 85 -3.39 8.27 -7.32
N ALA A 86 -3.54 8.07 -8.63
CA ALA A 86 -3.80 6.77 -9.23
C ALA A 86 -2.69 5.72 -9.00
N ALA A 87 -1.46 6.14 -8.71
CA ALA A 87 -0.34 5.25 -8.39
C ALA A 87 -0.29 4.87 -6.89
N LEU A 88 -1.07 5.52 -6.03
CA LEU A 88 -1.02 5.28 -4.58
C LEU A 88 -1.30 3.81 -4.17
N PRO A 89 -2.24 3.08 -4.80
CA PRO A 89 -2.44 1.67 -4.49
C PRO A 89 -1.21 0.81 -4.78
N GLU A 90 -0.51 1.11 -5.87
CA GLU A 90 0.71 0.42 -6.27
C GLU A 90 1.89 0.80 -5.36
N ILE A 91 1.97 2.06 -4.91
CA ILE A 91 2.95 2.51 -3.91
C ILE A 91 2.77 1.73 -2.60
N ALA A 92 1.53 1.56 -2.14
CA ALA A 92 1.24 0.79 -0.93
C ALA A 92 1.65 -0.68 -1.08
N ALA A 93 1.33 -1.31 -2.21
CA ALA A 93 1.72 -2.70 -2.49
C ALA A 93 3.24 -2.89 -2.49
N GLN A 94 3.97 -2.01 -3.19
CA GLN A 94 5.43 -2.08 -3.24
C GLN A 94 6.08 -1.76 -1.88
N PHE A 95 5.52 -0.83 -1.11
CA PHE A 95 5.99 -0.54 0.24
C PHE A 95 5.83 -1.75 1.16
N THR A 96 4.66 -2.41 1.16
CA THR A 96 4.43 -3.65 1.91
C THR A 96 5.39 -4.74 1.47
N ALA A 97 5.65 -4.90 0.17
CA ALA A 97 6.63 -5.86 -0.33
C ALA A 97 8.05 -5.61 0.21
N LEU A 98 8.47 -4.35 0.33
CA LEU A 98 9.77 -3.98 0.94
C LEU A 98 9.82 -4.32 2.44
N VAL A 99 8.74 -4.05 3.17
CA VAL A 99 8.61 -4.40 4.60
C VAL A 99 8.64 -5.92 4.81
N ASN A 100 7.92 -6.67 3.97
CA ASN A 100 7.90 -8.14 4.00
C ASN A 100 9.29 -8.71 3.69
N ALA A 101 9.98 -8.15 2.68
CA ALA A 101 11.35 -8.55 2.36
C ALA A 101 12.33 -8.31 3.53
N GLN A 102 12.18 -7.22 4.27
CA GLN A 102 12.99 -6.93 5.46
C GLN A 102 12.71 -7.87 6.63
N SER A 103 11.45 -8.25 6.82
CA SER A 103 11.03 -9.16 7.90
C SER A 103 11.20 -10.65 7.55
N GLY A 104 11.58 -10.97 6.31
CA GLY A 104 11.68 -12.35 5.82
C GLY A 104 10.32 -13.02 5.67
N SER A 105 9.26 -12.23 5.44
CA SER A 105 7.91 -12.73 5.22
C SER A 105 7.47 -12.54 3.75
N SER A 106 6.43 -13.25 3.32
CA SER A 106 5.85 -13.12 1.99
C SER A 106 4.34 -13.40 2.01
N ASP A 107 3.55 -12.51 1.41
CA ASP A 107 2.11 -12.72 1.27
C ASP A 107 1.84 -13.79 0.19
N ALA A 108 1.00 -14.77 0.52
CA ALA A 108 0.57 -15.83 -0.39
C ALA A 108 -0.95 -15.82 -0.56
N VAL A 109 -1.41 -15.93 -1.81
CA VAL A 109 -2.83 -16.11 -2.14
C VAL A 109 -3.06 -17.57 -2.49
N VAL A 110 -3.86 -18.27 -1.67
CA VAL A 110 -4.20 -19.68 -1.86
C VAL A 110 -5.54 -19.80 -2.55
N TYR A 111 -5.57 -20.37 -3.76
CA TYR A 111 -6.79 -20.71 -4.47
C TYR A 111 -7.11 -22.19 -4.26
N SER A 112 -8.29 -22.48 -3.68
CA SER A 112 -8.77 -23.84 -3.46
C SER A 112 -10.13 -24.03 -4.10
N ALA A 113 -10.38 -25.22 -4.66
CA ALA A 113 -11.68 -25.59 -5.21
C ALA A 113 -12.74 -25.84 -4.12
N PHE A 114 -12.31 -26.11 -2.89
CA PHE A 114 -13.17 -26.37 -1.73
C PHE A 114 -12.70 -25.55 -0.53
N ALA A 115 -13.58 -25.34 0.45
CA ALA A 115 -13.20 -24.71 1.71
C ALA A 115 -12.07 -25.53 2.36
N ILE A 116 -10.98 -24.84 2.73
CA ILE A 116 -9.88 -25.43 3.48
C ILE A 116 -10.19 -25.26 4.96
N ASP A 117 -9.95 -26.29 5.76
CA ASP A 117 -10.01 -26.19 7.21
C ASP A 117 -8.68 -25.66 7.77
N ASP A 118 -8.68 -25.28 9.05
CA ASP A 118 -7.50 -24.69 9.69
C ASP A 118 -6.29 -25.63 9.67
N ALA A 119 -6.53 -26.94 9.76
CA ALA A 119 -5.49 -27.97 9.69
C ALA A 119 -4.87 -28.03 8.29
N GLY A 120 -5.69 -28.09 7.23
CA GLY A 120 -5.21 -28.08 5.86
C GLY A 120 -4.49 -26.78 5.50
N LEU A 121 -4.95 -25.64 6.02
CA LEU A 121 -4.27 -24.36 5.83
C LEU A 121 -2.89 -24.35 6.49
N ALA A 122 -2.77 -24.87 7.71
CA ALA A 122 -1.49 -24.96 8.41
C ALA A 122 -0.48 -25.83 7.65
N ASP A 123 -0.90 -26.96 7.09
CA ASP A 123 -0.03 -27.84 6.29
C ASP A 123 0.45 -27.17 4.99
N VAL A 124 -0.43 -26.40 4.33
CA VAL A 124 -0.07 -25.60 3.15
C VAL A 124 0.95 -24.53 3.53
N VAL A 125 0.70 -23.78 4.62
CA VAL A 125 1.63 -22.76 5.12
C VAL A 125 3.00 -23.36 5.42
N ALA A 126 3.06 -24.46 6.19
CA ALA A 126 4.33 -25.12 6.51
C ALA A 126 5.09 -25.59 5.26
N SER A 127 4.37 -26.08 4.24
CA SER A 127 4.96 -26.49 2.96
C SER A 127 5.51 -25.30 2.18
N LEU A 128 4.83 -24.16 2.20
CA LEU A 128 5.27 -22.91 1.57
C LEU A 128 6.48 -22.33 2.30
N GLU A 129 6.45 -22.26 3.63
CA GLU A 129 7.57 -21.78 4.46
C GLU A 129 8.83 -22.61 4.17
N LYS A 130 8.72 -23.93 4.13
CA LYS A 130 9.82 -24.84 3.81
C LYS A 130 10.37 -24.64 2.40
N ARG A 131 9.49 -24.38 1.42
CA ARG A 131 9.89 -24.21 0.02
C ARG A 131 10.56 -22.87 -0.24
N PHE A 132 10.07 -21.80 0.37
CA PHE A 132 10.50 -20.42 0.08
C PHE A 132 11.46 -19.85 1.13
N GLY A 133 11.64 -20.54 2.27
CA GLY A 133 12.55 -20.13 3.34
C GLY A 133 12.15 -18.82 4.01
N ARG A 134 10.86 -18.51 4.03
CA ARG A 134 10.25 -17.26 4.51
C ARG A 134 8.93 -17.56 5.21
N LYS A 135 8.52 -16.67 6.11
CA LYS A 135 7.23 -16.74 6.81
C LYS A 135 6.07 -16.28 5.95
#